data_AF-A0ABD5R591-F1
#
_entry.id   AF-A0ABD5R591-F1
#
_cell.length_a   1.000
_cell.length_b   1.000
_cell.length_c   1.000
_cell.angle_alpha   90.00
_cell.angle_beta   90.00
_cell.angle_gamma   90.00
#
_symmetry.space_group_name_H-M   'P 1'
#
loop_
_entity.id
_entity.type
_entity.pdbx_description
1 polymer ?
#
loop_
_entity_poly.entity_id
_entity_poly.type
_entity_poly.pdbx_seq_one_letter_code
_entity_poly.pdbx_strand_id
1 'polypeptide(L)'
;MADSDEYEPCGTLVEFLQLKGSIGLIALLYERPRAYSELESEIEITSSTITRRRIDADHLGLLTVELESNDHGTKHVYTLTDLGKYVAERMANKGIVSSYYQMRGRQKEIEQKTEEIVEWVEDNPTNFIKFEAARDERIAPREDGTGVPSELEEVQALKEESDEETDTGADDEEASTSEETDPSESRSTSESNSETESSPTVVRPDSSDEPPHNPDAEDDNSETNTGADEGQSQLTDTELQDRLAESESSDTSKNDSASDDE
;
A
#
# COMPACT_ATOMS: atom_id res chain seq x y z
N MET A 1 28.80 -11.09 -22.19
CA MET A 1 28.26 -11.37 -20.85
C MET A 1 28.09 -10.01 -20.24
N ALA A 2 26.84 -9.52 -20.16
CA ALA A 2 26.57 -8.25 -19.50
C ALA A 2 26.92 -8.45 -18.03
N ASP A 3 27.79 -7.58 -17.50
CA ASP A 3 28.03 -7.48 -16.07
C ASP A 3 26.66 -7.35 -15.41
N SER A 4 26.28 -8.35 -14.63
CA SER A 4 25.08 -8.26 -13.82
C SER A 4 25.42 -7.23 -12.76
N ASP A 5 25.00 -5.98 -12.98
CA ASP A 5 25.13 -4.91 -12.00
C ASP A 5 24.69 -5.47 -10.65
N GLU A 6 25.67 -5.69 -9.79
CA GLU A 6 25.45 -6.23 -8.47
C GLU A 6 24.69 -5.16 -7.70
N TYR A 7 23.39 -5.39 -7.51
CA TYR A 7 22.53 -4.43 -6.84
C TYR A 7 23.03 -4.18 -5.42
N GLU A 8 23.46 -2.95 -5.13
CA GLU A 8 23.87 -2.53 -3.79
C GLU A 8 22.63 -2.15 -2.96
N PRO A 9 22.35 -2.84 -1.83
CA PRO A 9 21.25 -2.49 -0.95
C PRO A 9 21.45 -1.11 -0.31
N CYS A 10 20.37 -0.39 -0.01
CA CYS A 10 20.49 0.89 0.69
C CYS A 10 21.10 0.71 2.10
N GLY A 11 21.90 1.68 2.53
CA GLY A 11 22.69 1.57 3.76
C GLY A 11 21.96 1.99 5.03
N THR A 12 20.87 2.77 4.90
CA THR A 12 20.16 3.32 6.06
C THR A 12 18.64 3.16 5.98
N LEU A 13 18.00 3.09 7.15
CA LEU A 13 16.54 3.06 7.26
C LEU A 13 15.87 4.31 6.67
N VAL A 14 16.53 5.47 6.75
CA VAL A 14 16.01 6.73 6.23
C VAL A 14 15.95 6.69 4.70
N GLU A 15 17.03 6.24 4.06
CA GLU A 15 17.06 6.00 2.62
C GLU A 15 15.94 5.04 2.23
N PHE A 16 15.86 3.88 2.89
CA PHE A 16 14.83 2.87 2.61
C PHE A 16 13.42 3.47 2.62
N LEU A 17 13.05 4.23 3.66
CA LEU A 17 11.70 4.78 3.79
C LEU A 17 11.37 5.88 2.75
N GLN A 18 12.38 6.51 2.15
CA GLN A 18 12.20 7.50 1.08
C GLN A 18 12.00 6.84 -0.30
N LEU A 19 12.40 5.58 -0.44
CA LEU A 19 12.32 4.88 -1.71
C LEU A 19 10.88 4.50 -2.07
N LYS A 20 10.57 4.56 -3.37
CA LYS A 20 9.25 4.17 -3.90
C LYS A 20 8.94 2.72 -3.54
N GLY A 21 7.74 2.50 -2.99
CA GLY A 21 7.21 1.18 -2.62
C GLY A 21 7.56 0.70 -1.22
N SER A 22 8.57 1.27 -0.54
CA SER A 22 9.00 0.82 0.79
C SER A 22 7.91 0.98 1.85
N ILE A 23 7.22 2.12 1.85
CA ILE A 23 6.10 2.38 2.77
C ILE A 23 4.98 1.37 2.56
N GLY A 24 4.67 1.04 1.29
CA GLY A 24 3.66 0.04 0.96
C GLY A 24 4.04 -1.36 1.42
N LEU A 25 5.30 -1.75 1.21
CA LEU A 25 5.84 -3.03 1.66
C LEU A 25 5.69 -3.19 3.19
N ILE A 26 6.14 -2.22 3.98
CA ILE A 26 6.03 -2.28 5.44
C ILE A 26 4.56 -2.23 5.89
N ALA A 27 3.72 -1.38 5.27
CA ALA A 27 2.31 -1.28 5.62
C ALA A 27 1.54 -2.59 5.38
N LEU A 28 1.80 -3.30 4.28
CA LEU A 28 1.14 -4.56 3.96
C LEU A 28 1.57 -5.70 4.87
N LEU A 29 2.87 -5.76 5.22
CA LEU A 29 3.42 -6.78 6.12
C LEU A 29 3.10 -6.53 7.59
N TYR A 30 2.73 -5.29 7.95
CA TYR A 30 2.26 -4.94 9.30
C TYR A 30 0.94 -5.63 9.66
N GLU A 31 0.04 -5.78 8.68
CA GLU A 31 -1.25 -6.43 8.89
C GLU A 31 -1.10 -7.94 9.06
N ARG A 32 -0.33 -8.58 8.17
CA ARG A 32 -0.06 -10.02 8.21
C ARG A 32 1.16 -10.38 7.35
N PRO A 33 1.77 -11.55 7.58
CA PRO A 33 2.71 -12.14 6.63
C PRO A 33 2.07 -12.33 5.24
N ARG A 34 2.85 -12.11 4.19
CA ARG A 34 2.38 -12.19 2.80
C ARG A 34 3.39 -12.88 1.90
N ALA A 35 2.90 -13.56 0.87
CA ALA A 35 3.71 -14.12 -0.20
C ALA A 35 4.10 -13.06 -1.23
N TYR A 36 5.09 -13.37 -2.07
CA TYR A 36 5.56 -12.44 -3.12
C TYR A 36 4.43 -11.99 -4.06
N SER A 37 3.62 -12.92 -4.54
CA SER A 37 2.50 -12.63 -5.45
C SER A 37 1.44 -11.73 -4.83
N GLU A 38 1.25 -11.79 -3.51
CA GLU A 38 0.33 -10.91 -2.79
C GLU A 38 0.90 -9.50 -2.63
N LEU A 39 2.22 -9.36 -2.54
CA LEU A 39 2.87 -8.05 -2.52
C LEU A 39 2.85 -7.41 -3.91
N GLU A 40 3.06 -8.21 -4.95
CA GLU A 40 3.04 -7.78 -6.36
C GLU A 40 1.67 -7.26 -6.80
N SER A 41 0.59 -7.92 -6.38
CA SER A 41 -0.76 -7.44 -6.69
C SER A 41 -1.17 -6.19 -5.89
N GLU A 42 -0.58 -5.97 -4.72
CA GLU A 42 -1.00 -4.90 -3.80
C GLU A 42 -0.11 -3.66 -3.82
N ILE A 43 1.13 -3.71 -4.31
CA ILE A 43 2.02 -2.54 -4.40
C ILE A 43 2.18 -2.10 -5.86
N GLU A 44 1.88 -0.84 -6.15
CA GLU A 44 2.01 -0.27 -7.50
C GLU A 44 3.47 0.09 -7.88
N ILE A 45 4.31 -0.92 -7.97
CA ILE A 45 5.68 -0.85 -8.49
C ILE A 45 5.97 -2.12 -9.29
N THR A 46 7.01 -2.06 -10.12
CA THR A 46 7.44 -3.23 -10.90
C THR A 46 7.95 -4.35 -9.99
N SER A 47 7.85 -5.59 -10.45
CA SER A 47 8.36 -6.79 -9.77
C SER A 47 9.86 -6.68 -9.44
N SER A 48 10.65 -6.10 -10.35
CA SER A 48 12.08 -5.82 -10.13
C SER A 48 12.29 -4.86 -8.97
N THR A 49 11.45 -3.82 -8.85
CA THR A 49 11.48 -2.88 -7.73
C THR A 49 11.08 -3.57 -6.42
N ILE A 50 10.04 -4.41 -6.41
CA ILE A 50 9.64 -5.16 -5.19
C ILE A 50 10.79 -6.03 -4.70
N THR A 51 11.45 -6.72 -5.63
CA THR A 51 12.61 -7.56 -5.33
C THR A 51 13.74 -6.73 -4.71
N ARG A 52 14.07 -5.57 -5.28
CA ARG A 52 15.07 -4.63 -4.73
C ARG A 52 14.68 -4.16 -3.33
N ARG A 53 13.43 -3.72 -3.11
CA ARG A 53 12.94 -3.29 -1.79
C ARG A 53 12.94 -4.39 -0.75
N ARG A 54 12.68 -5.64 -1.15
CA ARG A 54 12.79 -6.78 -0.26
C ARG A 54 14.24 -6.99 0.16
N ILE A 55 15.19 -6.93 -0.79
CA ILE A 55 16.62 -7.06 -0.50
C ILE A 55 17.07 -5.94 0.46
N ASP A 56 16.67 -4.69 0.19
CA ASP A 56 16.93 -3.55 1.07
C ASP A 56 16.40 -3.79 2.50
N ALA A 57 15.14 -4.23 2.61
CA ALA A 57 14.48 -4.45 3.90
C ALA A 57 15.07 -5.63 4.68
N ASP A 58 15.44 -6.72 4.01
CA ASP A 58 16.15 -7.86 4.60
C ASP A 58 17.54 -7.46 5.08
N HIS A 59 18.29 -6.70 4.26
CA HIS A 59 19.61 -6.17 4.61
C HIS A 59 19.58 -5.29 5.87
N LEU A 60 18.55 -4.44 5.99
CA LEU A 60 18.31 -3.60 7.17
C LEU A 60 17.68 -4.35 8.37
N GLY A 61 17.41 -5.65 8.22
CA GLY A 61 16.81 -6.48 9.27
C GLY A 61 15.37 -6.08 9.61
N LEU A 62 14.61 -5.52 8.65
CA LEU A 62 13.20 -5.14 8.82
C LEU A 62 12.24 -6.29 8.55
N LEU A 63 12.63 -7.24 7.69
CA LEU A 63 11.84 -8.42 7.38
C LEU A 63 12.71 -9.67 7.39
N THR A 64 12.06 -10.82 7.46
CA THR A 64 12.64 -12.15 7.28
C THR A 64 11.82 -12.93 6.26
N VAL A 65 12.47 -13.90 5.62
CA VAL A 65 11.86 -14.80 4.64
C VAL A 65 11.75 -16.19 5.22
N GLU A 66 10.54 -16.74 5.25
CA GLU A 66 10.26 -18.11 5.67
C GLU A 66 9.73 -18.92 4.48
N LEU A 67 10.04 -20.21 4.43
CA LEU A 67 9.42 -21.12 3.47
C LEU A 67 8.20 -21.77 4.13
N GLU A 68 7.04 -21.49 3.59
CA GLU A 68 5.79 -22.12 4.00
C GLU A 68 5.39 -23.18 2.96
N SER A 69 5.24 -24.42 3.41
CA SER A 69 4.71 -25.51 2.59
C SER A 69 3.17 -25.48 2.66
N ASN A 70 2.52 -25.45 1.50
CA ASN A 70 1.07 -25.61 1.36
C ASN A 70 0.74 -26.80 0.45
N ASP A 71 -0.55 -27.11 0.30
CA ASP A 71 -1.03 -28.21 -0.56
C ASP A 71 -0.62 -28.08 -2.04
N HIS A 72 -0.20 -26.88 -2.46
CA HIS A 72 0.19 -26.54 -3.84
C HIS A 72 1.70 -26.31 -4.02
N GLY A 73 2.52 -26.58 -2.99
CA GLY A 73 3.97 -26.44 -3.04
C GLY A 73 4.56 -25.57 -1.92
N THR A 74 5.82 -25.17 -2.08
CA THR A 74 6.50 -24.27 -1.14
C THR A 74 6.47 -22.85 -1.66
N LYS A 75 6.05 -21.90 -0.84
CA LYS A 75 6.08 -20.46 -1.14
C LYS A 75 6.94 -19.71 -0.14
N HIS A 76 7.58 -18.63 -0.59
CA HIS A 76 8.26 -17.70 0.29
C HIS A 76 7.24 -16.75 0.92
N VAL A 77 7.23 -16.69 2.25
CA VAL A 77 6.40 -15.79 3.05
C VAL A 77 7.30 -14.78 3.74
N TYR A 78 6.93 -13.52 3.62
CA TYR A 78 7.65 -12.40 4.20
C TYR A 78 6.97 -11.95 5.48
N THR A 79 7.76 -11.78 6.53
CA THR A 79 7.28 -11.40 7.87
C THR A 79 8.15 -10.26 8.41
N LEU A 80 7.56 -9.28 9.09
CA LEU A 80 8.35 -8.24 9.76
C LEU A 80 9.10 -8.81 10.97
N THR A 81 10.37 -8.43 11.11
CA THR A 81 11.14 -8.64 12.34
C THR A 81 10.63 -7.74 13.48
N ASP A 82 11.20 -7.86 14.68
CA ASP A 82 10.87 -6.96 15.78
C ASP A 82 11.19 -5.49 15.46
N LEU A 83 12.31 -5.23 14.75
CA LEU A 83 12.65 -3.89 14.27
C LEU A 83 11.63 -3.40 13.22
N GLY A 84 11.29 -4.24 12.26
CA GLY A 84 10.27 -3.93 11.25
C GLY A 84 8.91 -3.62 11.85
N LYS A 85 8.47 -4.41 12.84
CA LYS A 85 7.23 -4.19 13.59
C LYS A 85 7.27 -2.86 14.34
N TYR A 86 8.36 -2.54 15.02
CA TYR A 86 8.50 -1.25 15.71
C TYR A 86 8.38 -0.05 14.76
N VAL A 87 9.02 -0.12 13.58
CA VAL A 87 8.90 0.92 12.53
C VAL A 87 7.46 1.00 12.03
N ALA A 88 6.82 -0.15 11.75
CA ALA A 88 5.45 -0.22 11.27
C ALA A 88 4.43 0.31 12.29
N GLU A 89 4.58 0.00 13.58
CA GLU A 89 3.77 0.57 14.66
C GLU A 89 3.93 2.09 14.72
N ARG A 90 5.15 2.61 14.53
CA ARG A 90 5.37 4.07 14.48
C ARG A 90 4.69 4.69 13.28
N MET A 91 4.69 4.03 12.12
CA MET A 91 3.97 4.44 10.92
C MET A 91 2.45 4.42 11.14
N ALA A 92 1.93 3.36 11.78
CA ALA A 92 0.52 3.21 12.10
C ALA A 92 0.03 4.31 13.05
N ASN A 93 0.80 4.59 14.11
CA ASN A 93 0.53 5.68 15.06
C ASN A 93 0.54 7.08 14.41
N LYS A 94 1.23 7.24 13.27
CA LYS A 94 1.23 8.47 12.48
C LYS A 94 0.15 8.49 11.40
N GLY A 95 -0.69 7.45 11.30
CA GLY A 95 -1.73 7.33 10.30
C GLY A 95 -1.24 7.02 8.89
N ILE A 96 0.05 6.68 8.71
CA ILE A 96 0.65 6.39 7.40
C ILE A 96 0.07 5.09 6.84
N VAL A 97 -0.02 4.04 7.68
CA VAL A 97 -0.59 2.74 7.28
C VAL A 97 -2.04 2.90 6.82
N SER A 98 -2.89 3.60 7.59
CA SER A 98 -4.28 3.86 7.20
C SER A 98 -4.38 4.69 5.92
N SER A 99 -3.55 5.73 5.77
CA SER A 99 -3.51 6.55 4.56
C SER A 99 -3.14 5.74 3.33
N TYR A 100 -2.18 4.81 3.45
CA TYR A 100 -1.79 3.92 2.38
C TYR A 100 -2.96 3.03 1.91
N TYR A 101 -3.69 2.40 2.83
CA TYR A 101 -4.85 1.58 2.48
C TYR A 101 -5.97 2.41 1.85
N GLN A 102 -6.25 3.61 2.34
CA GLN A 102 -7.25 4.50 1.75
C GLN A 102 -6.87 4.91 0.31
N MET A 103 -5.60 5.23 0.09
CA MET A 103 -5.09 5.54 -1.24
C MET A 103 -5.26 4.34 -2.19
N ARG A 104 -4.89 3.12 -1.78
CA ARG A 104 -5.06 1.91 -2.60
C ARG A 104 -6.53 1.58 -2.85
N GLY A 105 -7.40 1.78 -1.87
CA GLY A 105 -8.85 1.64 -2.04
C GLY A 105 -9.39 2.58 -3.13
N ARG A 106 -9.03 3.87 -3.07
CA ARG A 106 -9.44 4.86 -4.09
C ARG A 106 -8.87 4.54 -5.48
N GLN A 107 -7.65 4.01 -5.53
CA GLN A 107 -7.04 3.62 -6.79
C GLN A 107 -7.79 2.46 -7.45
N LYS A 108 -8.09 1.40 -6.68
CA LYS A 108 -8.92 0.27 -7.16
C LYS A 108 -10.30 0.75 -7.64
N GLU A 109 -10.91 1.71 -6.95
CA GLU A 109 -12.18 2.31 -7.36
C GLU A 109 -12.06 3.07 -8.71
N ILE A 110 -10.96 3.81 -8.92
CA ILE A 110 -10.69 4.50 -10.19
C ILE A 110 -10.49 3.49 -11.32
N GLU A 111 -9.69 2.43 -11.09
CA GLU A 111 -9.46 1.35 -12.05
C GLU A 111 -10.78 0.69 -12.46
N GLN A 112 -11.62 0.32 -11.47
CA GLN A 112 -12.94 -0.25 -11.71
C GLN A 112 -13.84 0.69 -12.55
N LYS A 113 -13.94 1.96 -12.17
CA LYS A 113 -14.74 2.95 -12.92
C LYS A 113 -14.19 3.20 -14.32
N THR A 114 -12.88 3.07 -14.51
CA THR A 114 -12.26 3.20 -15.82
C THR A 114 -12.66 2.03 -16.70
N GLU A 115 -12.66 0.80 -16.17
CA GLU A 115 -13.15 -0.39 -16.87
C GLU A 115 -14.62 -0.24 -17.29
N GLU A 116 -15.48 0.25 -16.40
CA GLU A 116 -16.90 0.53 -16.71
C GLU A 116 -17.05 1.53 -17.89
N ILE A 117 -16.18 2.54 -17.97
CA ILE A 117 -16.16 3.48 -19.09
C ILE A 117 -15.65 2.82 -20.37
N VAL A 118 -14.63 1.96 -20.29
CA VAL A 118 -14.10 1.20 -21.43
C VAL A 118 -15.20 0.29 -22.00
N GLU A 119 -15.85 -0.50 -21.15
CA GLU A 119 -16.98 -1.37 -21.53
C GLU A 119 -18.11 -0.54 -22.16
N TRP A 120 -18.46 0.61 -21.56
CA TRP A 120 -19.46 1.50 -22.14
C TRP A 120 -19.08 2.03 -23.53
N VAL A 121 -17.79 2.37 -23.76
CA VAL A 121 -17.29 2.81 -25.07
C VAL A 121 -17.40 1.67 -26.10
N GLU A 122 -17.01 0.46 -25.71
CA GLU A 122 -17.05 -0.74 -26.56
C GLU A 122 -18.48 -1.14 -26.95
N ASP A 123 -19.43 -1.00 -26.02
CA ASP A 123 -20.85 -1.30 -26.26
C ASP A 123 -21.57 -0.24 -27.11
N ASN A 124 -21.04 0.98 -27.15
CA ASN A 124 -21.70 2.13 -27.77
C ASN A 124 -20.87 2.84 -28.86
N PRO A 125 -20.30 2.12 -29.84
CA PRO A 125 -19.41 2.73 -30.84
C PRO A 125 -20.15 3.79 -31.69
N THR A 126 -21.46 3.62 -31.88
CA THR A 126 -22.30 4.54 -32.66
C THR A 126 -22.42 5.94 -32.04
N ASN A 127 -22.31 6.06 -30.72
CA ASN A 127 -22.34 7.35 -30.02
C ASN A 127 -21.14 8.23 -30.38
N PHE A 128 -20.04 7.64 -30.86
CA PHE A 128 -18.81 8.33 -31.18
C PHE A 128 -18.68 8.71 -32.67
N ILE A 129 -19.51 8.15 -33.56
CA ILE A 129 -19.48 8.41 -35.02
C ILE A 129 -19.64 9.89 -35.38
N LYS A 130 -20.25 10.70 -34.50
CA LYS A 130 -20.42 12.15 -34.69
C LYS A 130 -19.14 12.95 -34.49
N PHE A 131 -18.10 12.36 -33.90
CA PHE A 131 -16.80 13.00 -33.71
C PHE A 131 -15.86 12.53 -34.83
N GLU A 132 -15.34 13.46 -35.64
CA GLU A 132 -14.43 13.11 -36.75
C GLU A 132 -13.20 12.34 -36.27
N ALA A 133 -12.67 12.68 -35.09
CA ALA A 133 -11.52 11.99 -34.48
C ALA A 133 -11.76 10.51 -34.15
N ALA A 134 -13.03 10.09 -34.02
CA ALA A 134 -13.41 8.70 -33.74
C ALA A 134 -13.62 7.87 -35.01
N ARG A 135 -13.67 8.49 -36.20
CA ARG A 135 -13.93 7.81 -37.48
C ARG A 135 -12.68 7.17 -38.09
N ASP A 136 -11.49 7.61 -37.70
CA ASP A 136 -10.21 7.13 -38.23
C ASP A 136 -9.76 5.78 -37.61
N GLU A 137 -10.67 4.81 -37.47
CA GLU A 137 -10.39 3.44 -36.96
C GLU A 137 -9.76 3.35 -35.55
N ARG A 138 -9.63 4.47 -34.82
CA ARG A 138 -9.10 4.50 -33.44
C ARG A 138 -10.03 3.88 -32.38
N ILE A 139 -11.28 3.60 -32.74
CA ILE A 139 -12.30 2.99 -31.88
C ILE A 139 -12.96 1.81 -32.62
N ALA A 140 -12.17 1.05 -33.38
CA ALA A 140 -12.69 -0.20 -33.95
C ALA A 140 -12.83 -1.24 -32.82
N PRO A 141 -13.98 -1.94 -32.71
CA PRO A 141 -14.12 -3.09 -31.82
C PRO A 141 -13.02 -4.10 -32.15
N ARG A 142 -12.34 -4.60 -31.13
CA ARG A 142 -11.31 -5.62 -31.31
C ARG A 142 -11.98 -6.92 -31.76
N GLU A 143 -12.04 -7.18 -33.06
CA GLU A 143 -12.72 -8.37 -33.62
C GLU A 143 -12.01 -9.70 -33.25
N ASP A 144 -10.81 -9.61 -32.69
CA ASP A 144 -9.97 -10.75 -32.34
C ASP A 144 -9.89 -10.85 -30.81
N GLY A 145 -10.68 -11.75 -30.19
CA GLY A 145 -10.69 -12.02 -28.75
C GLY A 145 -9.41 -12.66 -28.18
N THR A 146 -8.22 -12.29 -28.68
CA THR A 146 -6.91 -12.78 -28.24
C THR A 146 -5.84 -11.69 -28.31
N GLY A 147 -5.22 -11.40 -27.16
CA GLY A 147 -4.29 -10.27 -26.93
C GLY A 147 -5.13 -9.06 -26.55
N VAL A 148 -5.08 -8.42 -25.39
CA VAL A 148 -3.96 -7.77 -24.69
C VAL A 148 -2.96 -7.15 -25.68
N PRO A 149 -2.99 -5.83 -25.92
CA PRO A 149 -1.96 -5.16 -26.68
C PRO A 149 -0.71 -5.08 -25.81
N SER A 150 0.29 -5.89 -26.15
CA SER A 150 1.64 -5.92 -25.57
C SER A 150 2.42 -4.60 -25.76
N GLU A 151 1.85 -3.57 -26.42
CA GLU A 151 2.52 -2.30 -26.68
C GLU A 151 2.53 -1.34 -25.47
N LEU A 152 1.69 -1.54 -24.44
CA LEU A 152 1.81 -0.77 -23.19
C LEU A 152 2.94 -1.28 -22.28
N GLU A 153 3.46 -2.48 -22.52
CA GLU A 153 4.66 -3.01 -21.86
C GLU A 153 5.96 -2.44 -22.48
N GLU A 154 5.94 -2.04 -23.76
CA GLU A 154 7.14 -1.54 -24.45
C GLU A 154 7.46 -0.07 -24.13
N VAL A 155 6.48 0.71 -23.64
CA VAL A 155 6.71 2.11 -23.19
C VAL A 155 7.24 2.18 -21.76
N GLN A 156 7.12 1.11 -20.96
CA GLN A 156 7.81 1.02 -19.67
C GLN A 156 9.27 0.57 -19.81
N ALA A 157 9.61 -0.15 -20.89
CA ALA A 157 10.99 -0.57 -21.18
C ALA A 157 11.90 0.54 -21.74
N LEU A 158 11.33 1.61 -22.31
CA LEU A 158 12.11 2.73 -22.88
C LEU A 158 12.26 3.95 -21.95
N LYS A 159 11.83 3.84 -20.69
CA LYS A 159 11.99 4.91 -19.68
C LYS A 159 13.08 4.61 -18.64
N GLU A 160 13.96 3.64 -18.91
CA GLU A 160 15.13 3.31 -18.09
C GLU A 160 16.48 3.79 -18.69
N GLU A 161 16.50 4.52 -19.82
CA GLU A 161 17.76 5.04 -20.42
C GLU A 161 17.84 6.58 -20.51
N SER A 162 17.40 7.31 -19.48
CA SER A 162 17.61 8.77 -19.48
C SER A 162 17.77 9.35 -18.07
N ASP A 163 18.74 8.82 -17.33
CA ASP A 163 19.47 9.57 -16.31
C ASP A 163 20.94 9.59 -16.76
N GLU A 164 21.21 10.42 -17.78
CA GLU A 164 22.58 10.76 -18.19
C GLU A 164 23.09 11.82 -17.22
N GLU A 165 23.80 11.35 -16.20
CA GLU A 165 24.64 12.15 -15.30
C GLU A 165 25.60 13.01 -16.14
N THR A 166 25.35 14.32 -16.19
CA THR A 166 26.32 15.28 -16.70
C THR A 166 27.46 15.42 -15.69
N ASP A 167 28.48 14.59 -15.89
CA ASP A 167 29.83 14.74 -15.36
C ASP A 167 30.46 16.03 -15.92
N THR A 168 30.45 17.11 -15.12
CA THR A 168 31.32 18.27 -15.36
C THR A 168 32.55 18.14 -14.48
N GLY A 169 33.50 17.33 -14.95
CA GLY A 169 34.88 17.39 -14.53
C GLY A 169 35.47 18.78 -14.80
N ALA A 170 35.91 19.43 -13.74
CA ALA A 170 36.82 20.57 -13.80
C ALA A 170 37.95 20.31 -12.80
N ASP A 171 38.94 19.57 -13.28
CA ASP A 171 40.32 19.67 -12.80
C ASP A 171 40.84 21.08 -13.11
N ASP A 172 41.20 21.85 -12.08
CA ASP A 172 42.18 22.93 -12.20
C ASP A 172 43.01 22.99 -10.91
N GLU A 173 44.05 22.18 -10.93
CA GLU A 173 45.41 22.42 -10.48
C GLU A 173 45.75 23.81 -9.87
N GLU A 174 46.42 23.74 -8.71
CA GLU A 174 47.61 24.53 -8.30
C GLU A 174 47.52 25.61 -7.20
N ALA A 175 48.62 25.57 -6.43
CA ALA A 175 49.26 26.62 -5.64
C ALA A 175 48.70 27.01 -4.25
N SER A 176 49.35 26.42 -3.23
CA SER A 176 50.07 27.10 -2.14
C SER A 176 49.71 28.55 -1.83
N THR A 177 49.32 28.84 -0.57
CA THR A 177 49.99 29.85 0.27
C THR A 177 49.49 29.74 1.72
N SER A 178 50.45 29.52 2.62
CA SER A 178 50.35 29.69 4.06
C SER A 178 50.11 31.16 4.42
N GLU A 179 49.25 31.46 5.41
CA GLU A 179 49.56 32.49 6.41
C GLU A 179 48.63 32.40 7.62
N GLU A 180 49.26 32.46 8.80
CA GLU A 180 48.66 32.56 10.11
C GLU A 180 47.91 33.90 10.27
N THR A 181 46.73 33.91 10.91
CA THR A 181 46.35 35.05 11.76
C THR A 181 45.27 34.70 12.80
N ASP A 182 45.65 34.94 14.05
CA ASP A 182 44.95 35.13 15.33
C ASP A 182 43.41 34.94 15.51
N PRO A 183 43.00 34.40 16.68
CA PRO A 183 41.62 34.38 17.14
C PRO A 183 41.26 35.68 17.88
N SER A 184 40.24 36.40 17.40
CA SER A 184 39.64 37.51 18.14
C SER A 184 38.29 37.10 18.74
N GLU A 185 38.29 37.04 20.06
CA GLU A 185 37.11 37.02 20.92
C GLU A 185 36.15 38.18 20.58
N SER A 186 34.86 37.91 20.46
CA SER A 186 33.80 38.91 20.65
C SER A 186 32.56 38.31 21.32
N ARG A 187 32.71 38.17 22.64
CA ARG A 187 31.78 38.54 23.71
C ARG A 187 30.46 39.24 23.32
N SER A 188 29.35 38.57 23.68
CA SER A 188 28.09 39.04 24.30
C SER A 188 27.37 40.32 23.85
N THR A 189 26.06 40.19 23.55
CA THR A 189 24.89 40.92 24.14
C THR A 189 23.62 40.44 23.41
N SER A 190 22.70 39.68 24.02
CA SER A 190 21.48 40.12 24.73
C SER A 190 20.53 41.00 23.91
N GLU A 191 19.30 40.52 23.64
CA GLU A 191 18.00 41.24 23.56
C GLU A 191 16.94 40.25 23.00
N SER A 192 16.09 39.62 23.82
CA SER A 192 14.76 40.10 24.25
C SER A 192 13.94 40.79 23.15
N ASN A 193 13.02 40.03 22.53
CA ASN A 193 11.76 40.50 21.97
C ASN A 193 10.76 39.34 22.07
N SER A 194 9.84 39.37 23.03
CA SER A 194 8.54 40.07 23.01
C SER A 194 7.51 39.38 22.11
N GLU A 195 6.69 38.58 22.79
CA GLU A 195 5.25 38.37 22.60
C GLU A 195 4.65 38.91 21.29
N THR A 196 4.10 38.01 20.48
CA THR A 196 2.93 38.36 19.67
C THR A 196 1.97 37.18 19.67
N GLU A 197 1.06 37.22 20.65
CA GLU A 197 -0.21 36.53 20.55
C GLU A 197 -0.95 37.06 19.31
N SER A 198 -1.32 36.16 18.41
CA SER A 198 -2.32 36.43 17.40
C SER A 198 -3.15 35.17 17.23
N SER A 199 -4.15 35.07 18.11
CA SER A 199 -5.25 34.12 17.96
C SER A 199 -5.97 34.41 16.64
N PRO A 200 -6.17 33.41 15.76
CA PRO A 200 -7.05 33.58 14.62
C PRO A 200 -8.51 33.58 15.13
N THR A 201 -9.15 34.74 15.05
CA THR A 201 -10.60 34.89 15.22
C THR A 201 -11.32 34.03 14.18
N VAL A 202 -11.88 32.90 14.60
CA VAL A 202 -12.81 32.10 13.83
C VAL A 202 -14.13 32.87 13.74
N VAL A 203 -14.34 33.55 12.62
CA VAL A 203 -15.64 34.10 12.24
C VAL A 203 -16.51 32.91 11.85
N ARG A 204 -17.42 32.48 12.73
CA ARG A 204 -18.52 31.58 12.39
C ARG A 204 -19.50 32.36 11.50
N PRO A 205 -19.81 31.91 10.28
CA PRO A 205 -21.00 32.36 9.60
C PRO A 205 -22.22 31.79 10.34
N ASP A 206 -22.97 32.69 10.97
CA ASP A 206 -24.34 32.47 11.37
C ASP A 206 -25.17 32.35 10.08
N SER A 207 -25.57 31.12 9.76
CA SER A 207 -26.56 30.85 8.72
C SER A 207 -27.65 30.01 9.35
N SER A 208 -28.47 30.75 10.10
CA SER A 208 -29.86 30.45 10.37
C SER A 208 -30.60 30.37 9.02
N ASP A 209 -30.76 29.17 8.47
CA ASP A 209 -31.68 28.89 7.36
C ASP A 209 -32.44 27.60 7.69
N GLU A 210 -33.45 27.77 8.54
CA GLU A 210 -34.51 26.81 8.82
C GLU A 210 -35.44 26.74 7.60
N PRO A 211 -35.58 25.60 6.90
CA PRO A 211 -36.66 25.43 5.95
C PRO A 211 -37.99 25.22 6.70
N PRO A 212 -39.10 25.84 6.24
CA PRO A 212 -40.37 25.79 6.93
C PRO A 212 -40.96 24.38 6.94
N HIS A 213 -41.35 24.01 8.16
CA HIS A 213 -42.30 22.96 8.50
C HIS A 213 -43.49 22.97 7.53
N ASN A 214 -43.72 21.84 6.85
CA ASN A 214 -44.94 21.58 6.10
C ASN A 214 -45.78 20.57 6.92
N PRO A 215 -46.84 20.99 7.63
CA PRO A 215 -47.79 20.09 8.25
C PRO A 215 -48.98 19.92 7.30
N ASP A 216 -49.12 18.75 6.68
CA ASP A 216 -50.40 18.17 6.24
C ASP A 216 -50.15 17.08 5.18
N ALA A 217 -50.11 15.83 5.62
CA ALA A 217 -50.63 14.69 4.87
C ALA A 217 -50.78 13.52 5.86
N GLU A 218 -52.00 13.38 6.36
CA GLU A 218 -52.49 12.17 7.01
C GLU A 218 -52.66 11.02 6.01
N ASP A 219 -52.90 9.82 6.55
CA ASP A 219 -53.15 8.51 5.92
C ASP A 219 -51.91 7.82 5.31
N ASP A 220 -51.59 6.56 5.59
CA ASP A 220 -52.43 5.41 5.94
C ASP A 220 -51.56 4.27 6.53
N ASN A 221 -52.22 3.40 7.25
CA ASN A 221 -51.82 2.20 8.00
C ASN A 221 -50.70 1.31 7.42
N SER A 222 -49.84 0.81 8.31
CA SER A 222 -49.68 -0.66 8.49
C SER A 222 -48.94 -1.00 9.80
N GLU A 223 -49.74 -1.49 10.75
CA GLU A 223 -49.56 -2.75 11.48
C GLU A 223 -48.15 -3.11 12.01
N THR A 224 -47.98 -2.83 13.29
CA THR A 224 -47.48 -3.74 14.34
C THR A 224 -46.47 -4.82 13.96
N ASN A 225 -45.22 -4.64 14.40
CA ASN A 225 -44.42 -5.78 14.85
C ASN A 225 -43.67 -5.46 16.16
N THR A 226 -44.40 -5.60 17.26
CA THR A 226 -43.86 -5.72 18.63
C THR A 226 -43.21 -7.09 18.78
N GLY A 227 -41.89 -7.14 18.60
CA GLY A 227 -41.04 -8.26 19.00
C GLY A 227 -39.97 -7.75 19.95
N ALA A 228 -40.29 -7.77 21.24
CA ALA A 228 -39.30 -7.66 22.30
C ALA A 228 -38.42 -8.90 22.28
N ASP A 229 -37.10 -8.72 22.24
CA ASP A 229 -36.17 -9.73 22.74
C ASP A 229 -34.98 -9.04 23.41
N GLU A 230 -35.11 -8.92 24.73
CA GLU A 230 -34.04 -8.58 25.64
C GLU A 230 -33.13 -9.81 25.78
N GLY A 231 -31.93 -9.74 25.21
CA GLY A 231 -30.95 -10.82 25.27
C GLY A 231 -29.52 -10.31 25.36
N GLN A 232 -29.22 -9.51 26.38
CA GLN A 232 -27.84 -9.22 26.79
C GLN A 232 -27.19 -10.51 27.32
N SER A 233 -26.50 -11.25 26.45
CA SER A 233 -25.56 -12.28 26.86
C SER A 233 -24.15 -11.73 26.78
N GLN A 234 -23.68 -11.20 27.90
CA GLN A 234 -22.25 -10.99 28.16
C GLN A 234 -21.60 -12.38 28.22
N LEU A 235 -20.93 -12.77 27.14
CA LEU A 235 -20.08 -13.96 27.13
C LEU A 235 -18.80 -13.63 27.89
N THR A 236 -18.65 -14.23 29.07
CA THR A 236 -17.41 -14.18 29.85
C THR A 236 -16.37 -15.10 29.24
N ASP A 237 -15.12 -14.65 29.24
CA ASP A 237 -13.90 -15.30 28.71
C ASP A 237 -13.60 -16.73 29.23
N THR A 238 -14.43 -17.27 30.12
CA THR A 238 -14.21 -18.57 30.78
C THR A 238 -14.85 -19.75 30.04
N GLU A 239 -15.82 -19.53 29.16
CA GLU A 239 -16.53 -20.62 28.44
C GLU A 239 -15.83 -21.08 27.14
N LEU A 240 -14.80 -20.38 26.68
CA LEU A 240 -14.02 -20.77 25.49
C LEU A 240 -12.93 -21.82 25.80
N GLN A 241 -12.52 -21.98 27.06
CA GLN A 241 -11.48 -22.95 27.43
C GLN A 241 -11.99 -24.39 27.56
N ASP A 242 -13.30 -24.58 27.82
CA ASP A 242 -13.85 -25.93 28.01
C ASP A 242 -14.13 -26.66 26.69
N ARG A 243 -14.18 -25.95 25.55
CA ARG A 243 -14.38 -26.56 24.23
C ARG A 243 -13.10 -27.05 23.55
N LEU A 244 -11.91 -26.75 24.12
CA LEU A 244 -10.63 -27.24 23.61
C LEU A 244 -10.18 -28.57 24.23
N ALA A 245 -10.86 -29.06 25.27
CA ALA A 245 -10.51 -30.32 25.94
C ALA A 245 -11.24 -31.56 25.37
N GLU A 246 -12.25 -31.40 24.51
CA GLU A 246 -13.04 -32.52 23.97
C GLU A 246 -12.63 -33.01 22.57
N SER A 247 -11.60 -32.44 21.94
CA SER A 247 -11.14 -32.87 20.60
C SER A 247 -9.93 -33.80 20.57
N GLU A 248 -9.41 -34.25 21.72
CA GLU A 248 -8.22 -35.13 21.78
C GLU A 248 -8.52 -36.64 22.01
N SER A 249 -9.74 -37.11 21.76
CA SER A 249 -10.09 -38.52 22.02
C SER A 249 -10.91 -39.21 20.91
N SER A 250 -10.42 -39.23 19.67
CA SER A 250 -10.86 -40.24 18.69
C SER A 250 -9.95 -40.26 17.46
N ASP A 251 -8.86 -41.04 17.48
CA ASP A 251 -8.56 -41.99 16.40
C ASP A 251 -7.33 -42.85 16.74
N THR A 252 -7.56 -43.89 17.53
CA THR A 252 -6.66 -45.04 17.63
C THR A 252 -7.45 -46.30 17.27
N SER A 253 -7.59 -46.55 15.97
CA SER A 253 -7.96 -47.87 15.44
C SER A 253 -6.87 -48.27 14.45
N LYS A 254 -5.90 -49.08 14.89
CA LYS A 254 -5.87 -50.53 14.60
C LYS A 254 -6.14 -50.84 13.14
N ASN A 255 -5.07 -50.95 12.36
CA ASN A 255 -5.05 -51.85 11.20
C ASN A 255 -3.89 -52.83 11.39
N ASP A 256 -4.25 -53.94 12.01
CA ASP A 256 -3.48 -55.16 12.20
C ASP A 256 -4.33 -56.25 11.53
N SER A 257 -3.79 -56.94 10.52
CA SER A 257 -4.33 -58.05 9.69
C SER A 257 -3.91 -57.77 8.24
N ALA A 258 -3.43 -58.68 7.40
CA ALA A 258 -3.25 -60.13 7.42
C ALA A 258 -2.51 -60.42 6.08
N SER A 259 -1.33 -61.05 6.10
CA SER A 259 -1.07 -62.43 5.64
C SER A 259 -1.44 -62.76 4.18
N ASP A 260 -0.48 -63.45 3.54
CA ASP A 260 -0.62 -64.53 2.55
C ASP A 260 -1.62 -64.38 1.38
N ASP A 261 -1.14 -64.43 0.14
CA ASP A 261 -1.13 -65.66 -0.68
C ASP A 261 -0.61 -65.37 -2.13
N GLU A 262 0.12 -66.36 -2.66
CA GLU A 262 0.55 -66.64 -4.06
C GLU A 262 1.54 -65.73 -4.83
#